data_AF-A0A1F5WS47-F1
#
_entry.id   AF-A0A1F5WS47-F1
#
_cell.length_a   1.000
_cell.length_b   1.000
_cell.length_c   1.000
_cell.angle_alpha   90.00
_cell.angle_beta   90.00
_cell.angle_gamma   90.00
#
_symmetry.space_group_name_H-M   'P 1'
#
loop_
_entity.id
_entity.type
_entity.pdbx_description
1 polymer ?
#
loop_
_entity_poly.entity_id
_entity_poly.type
_entity_poly.pdbx_seq_one_letter_code
_entity_poly.pdbx_strand_id
1 'polypeptide(L)'
;MINIAHAALRIPTQLVPCGTSATGNVPCTPCHLWLLADNIINFILWLSLPILVIALLYGGIIWLISIGNPTQIERGKAIIWNALIGILIAFLAWLIVDSIIKTLASGRPVAAWNNTPICEQAIVTPPAPPPQPPIPLPPAPPAPPGETLNQTQAQQQLTAAGINIASTGNCSDKNNPKCTSLDGIRQQTINELIAFKNSCGCAVTMTAGTETGHSDAGTCTHANGCKVDIAPFGSTSAYIRSHYTPQAPTFGVEQYKDPKTGMIYTLEQNPLHWDISLK
;
A
#
# COMPACT_ATOMS: atom_id res chain seq x y z
N MET A 1 -20.36 -3.38 -6.33
CA MET A 1 -20.01 -3.15 -7.75
C MET A 1 -18.81 -4.02 -8.07
N ILE A 2 -19.01 -5.09 -8.84
CA ILE A 2 -17.94 -6.01 -9.24
C ILE A 2 -17.11 -5.29 -10.30
N ASN A 3 -15.85 -5.00 -9.99
CA ASN A 3 -14.93 -4.30 -10.88
C ASN A 3 -14.53 -5.25 -12.01
N ILE A 4 -15.20 -5.15 -13.17
CA ILE A 4 -15.03 -6.02 -14.35
C ILE A 4 -13.70 -5.76 -15.09
N ALA A 5 -12.70 -5.21 -14.41
CA ALA A 5 -11.49 -4.65 -15.01
C ALA A 5 -10.35 -5.65 -15.27
N HIS A 6 -10.54 -6.96 -15.10
CA HIS A 6 -9.43 -7.93 -15.17
C HIS A 6 -9.43 -8.89 -16.37
N ALA A 7 -10.29 -8.68 -17.36
CA ALA A 7 -10.28 -9.47 -18.61
C ALA A 7 -10.25 -8.62 -19.89
N ALA A 8 -9.98 -7.31 -19.79
CA ALA A 8 -9.67 -6.51 -20.96
C ALA A 8 -8.21 -6.77 -21.34
N LEU A 9 -7.98 -7.32 -22.55
CA LEU A 9 -6.65 -7.38 -23.17
C LEU A 9 -6.00 -6.01 -23.06
N ARG A 10 -4.99 -5.90 -22.20
CA ARG A 10 -4.19 -4.68 -22.10
C ARG A 10 -3.44 -4.55 -23.42
N ILE A 11 -3.76 -3.52 -24.20
CA ILE A 11 -2.96 -3.17 -25.37
C ILE A 11 -1.62 -2.68 -24.82
N PRO A 12 -0.50 -3.38 -25.05
CA PRO A 12 0.78 -2.89 -24.57
C PRO A 12 1.09 -1.61 -25.35
N THR A 13 1.24 -0.49 -24.64
CA THR A 13 1.67 0.79 -25.23
C THR A 13 3.10 0.70 -25.77
N GLN A 14 3.86 -0.28 -25.29
CA GLN A 14 5.23 -0.57 -25.71
C GLN A 14 5.54 -2.06 -25.54
N LEU A 15 6.17 -2.67 -26.56
CA LEU A 15 6.52 -4.09 -26.54
C LEU A 15 7.71 -4.38 -25.60
N VAL A 16 8.77 -3.58 -25.69
CA VAL A 16 9.98 -3.69 -24.87
C VAL A 16 9.89 -2.76 -23.65
N PRO A 17 9.82 -3.28 -22.41
CA PRO A 17 9.52 -2.48 -21.22
C PRO A 17 10.74 -1.86 -20.53
N CYS A 18 11.94 -1.90 -21.13
CA CYS A 18 13.17 -1.35 -20.54
C CYS A 18 14.09 -0.77 -21.62
N GLY A 19 15.12 -0.01 -21.20
CA GLY A 19 16.22 0.42 -22.08
C GLY A 19 15.88 1.48 -23.13
N THR A 20 14.69 2.07 -23.11
CA THR A 20 14.28 3.12 -24.05
C THR A 20 13.99 4.45 -23.34
N SER A 21 14.07 5.56 -24.08
CA SER A 21 13.70 6.89 -23.56
C SER A 21 12.23 6.97 -23.13
N ALA A 22 11.34 6.18 -23.77
CA ALA A 22 9.93 6.07 -23.39
C ALA A 22 9.72 5.39 -22.02
N THR A 23 10.68 4.57 -21.58
CA THR A 23 10.68 3.86 -20.29
C THR A 23 11.47 4.58 -19.19
N GLY A 24 11.94 5.81 -19.43
CA GLY A 24 12.80 6.52 -18.47
C GLY A 24 14.19 5.90 -18.32
N ASN A 25 14.69 5.19 -19.33
CA ASN A 25 16.00 4.52 -19.34
C ASN A 25 16.22 3.53 -18.18
N VAL A 26 15.15 2.85 -17.73
CA VAL A 26 15.25 1.81 -16.69
C VAL A 26 16.16 0.67 -17.19
N PRO A 27 17.15 0.25 -16.39
CA PRO A 27 18.05 -0.84 -16.77
C PRO A 27 17.28 -2.16 -16.89
N CYS A 28 17.54 -2.91 -17.95
CA CYS A 28 16.89 -4.18 -18.21
C CYS A 28 17.34 -5.23 -17.18
N THR A 29 16.39 -5.70 -16.37
CA THR A 29 16.58 -6.84 -15.46
C THR A 29 15.98 -8.12 -16.08
N PRO A 30 16.34 -9.33 -15.61
CA PRO A 30 15.75 -10.58 -16.09
C PRO A 30 14.21 -10.61 -15.98
N CYS A 31 13.64 -9.85 -15.04
CA CYS A 31 12.21 -9.65 -14.93
C CYS A 31 11.58 -9.00 -16.17
N HIS A 32 12.25 -8.02 -16.79
CA HIS A 32 11.74 -7.33 -17.97
C HIS A 32 11.64 -8.24 -19.20
N LEU A 33 12.38 -9.36 -19.22
CA LEU A 33 12.25 -10.40 -20.24
C LEU A 33 10.90 -11.13 -20.11
N TRP A 34 10.46 -11.39 -18.88
CA TRP A 34 9.14 -11.97 -18.62
C TRP A 34 8.02 -11.03 -19.04
N LEU A 35 8.13 -9.75 -18.67
CA LEU A 35 7.15 -8.74 -19.07
C LEU A 35 7.08 -8.54 -20.59
N LEU A 36 8.22 -8.63 -21.29
CA LEU A 36 8.24 -8.65 -22.75
C LEU A 36 7.43 -9.83 -23.31
N ALA A 37 7.57 -11.03 -22.73
CA ALA A 37 6.81 -12.20 -23.16
C ALA A 37 5.30 -12.01 -22.94
N ASP A 38 4.89 -11.47 -21.79
CA ASP A 38 3.48 -11.14 -21.50
C ASP A 38 2.94 -10.08 -22.48
N ASN A 39 3.73 -9.06 -22.80
CA ASN A 39 3.36 -8.04 -23.79
C ASN A 39 3.21 -8.63 -25.19
N ILE A 40 4.09 -9.55 -25.59
CA ILE A 40 4.00 -10.25 -26.89
C ILE A 40 2.73 -11.10 -26.95
N ILE A 41 2.43 -11.88 -25.93
CA ILE A 41 1.23 -12.72 -25.88
C ILE A 41 -0.02 -11.83 -25.95
N ASN A 42 -0.07 -10.75 -25.17
CA ASN A 42 -1.19 -9.80 -25.20
C ASN A 42 -1.34 -9.11 -26.55
N PHE A 43 -0.25 -8.73 -27.20
CA PHE A 43 -0.26 -8.13 -28.53
C PHE A 43 -0.79 -9.12 -29.59
N ILE A 44 -0.33 -10.37 -29.57
CA ILE A 44 -0.79 -11.42 -30.48
C ILE A 44 -2.26 -11.75 -30.24
N LEU A 45 -2.70 -11.86 -28.98
CA LEU A 45 -4.10 -12.13 -28.64
C LEU A 45 -5.02 -10.96 -29.02
N TRP A 46 -4.56 -9.73 -28.82
CA TRP A 46 -5.28 -8.54 -29.26
C TRP A 46 -5.47 -8.51 -30.78
N LEU A 47 -4.45 -8.93 -31.55
CA LEU A 47 -4.54 -9.03 -33.01
C LEU A 47 -5.32 -10.27 -33.48
N SER A 48 -5.27 -11.38 -32.76
CA SER A 48 -5.88 -12.65 -33.17
C SER A 48 -7.40 -12.66 -33.00
N LEU A 49 -7.95 -11.98 -31.99
CA LEU A 49 -9.40 -11.88 -31.78
C LEU A 49 -10.18 -11.26 -32.94
N PRO A 50 -9.83 -10.09 -33.51
CA PRO A 50 -10.55 -9.55 -34.66
C PRO A 50 -10.41 -10.44 -35.90
N ILE A 51 -9.23 -11.06 -36.09
CA ILE A 51 -9.01 -12.02 -37.19
C ILE A 51 -9.93 -13.24 -37.02
N LEU A 52 -10.06 -13.76 -35.81
CA LEU A 52 -10.95 -14.87 -35.48
C LEU A 52 -12.41 -14.52 -35.79
N VAL A 53 -12.87 -13.33 -35.40
CA VAL A 53 -14.24 -12.86 -35.69
C VAL A 53 -14.47 -12.80 -37.20
N ILE A 54 -13.53 -12.25 -37.96
CA ILE A 54 -13.63 -12.18 -39.43
C ILE A 54 -13.67 -13.58 -40.04
N ALA A 55 -12.83 -14.51 -39.58
CA ALA A 55 -12.80 -15.88 -40.06
C ALA A 55 -14.11 -16.64 -39.79
N LEU A 56 -14.69 -16.46 -38.59
CA LEU A 56 -15.97 -17.08 -38.22
C LEU A 56 -17.13 -16.47 -39.02
N LEU A 57 -17.15 -15.15 -39.24
CA LEU A 57 -18.14 -14.49 -40.09
C LEU A 57 -18.03 -14.97 -41.54
N TYR A 58 -16.81 -15.01 -42.09
CA TYR A 58 -16.56 -15.45 -43.46
C TYR A 58 -16.93 -16.93 -43.66
N GLY A 59 -16.51 -17.81 -42.75
CA GLY A 59 -16.89 -19.22 -42.76
C GLY A 59 -18.40 -19.42 -42.61
N GLY A 60 -19.03 -18.64 -41.73
CA GLY A 60 -20.48 -18.65 -41.51
C GLY A 60 -21.27 -18.19 -42.74
N ILE A 61 -20.85 -17.10 -43.39
CA ILE A 61 -21.49 -16.59 -44.61
C ILE A 61 -21.39 -17.64 -45.72
N ILE A 62 -20.19 -18.21 -45.97
CA ILE A 62 -20.03 -19.28 -46.97
C ILE A 62 -20.96 -20.44 -46.64
N TRP A 63 -21.01 -20.88 -45.39
CA TRP A 63 -21.85 -22.00 -45.01
C TRP A 63 -23.35 -21.75 -45.26
N LEU A 64 -23.85 -20.54 -44.99
CA LEU A 64 -25.26 -20.18 -45.20
C LEU A 64 -25.64 -20.01 -46.68
N ILE A 65 -24.76 -19.45 -47.52
CA ILE A 65 -25.07 -19.16 -48.94
C ILE A 65 -24.79 -20.35 -49.88
N SER A 66 -24.19 -21.44 -49.40
CA SER A 66 -23.74 -22.59 -50.21
C SER A 66 -24.86 -23.52 -50.72
N ILE A 67 -26.07 -22.99 -50.93
CA ILE A 67 -27.28 -23.76 -51.25
C ILE A 67 -27.02 -24.74 -52.40
N GLY A 68 -27.09 -26.05 -52.11
CA GLY A 68 -26.98 -27.14 -53.08
C GLY A 68 -25.57 -27.54 -53.53
N ASN A 69 -24.50 -26.88 -53.05
CA ASN A 69 -23.12 -27.24 -53.39
C ASN A 69 -22.38 -27.89 -52.19
N PRO A 70 -22.17 -29.22 -52.19
CA PRO A 70 -21.55 -29.92 -51.06
C PRO A 70 -20.12 -29.44 -50.79
N THR A 71 -19.36 -29.10 -51.84
CA THR A 71 -17.98 -28.62 -51.72
C THR A 71 -17.88 -27.30 -50.95
N GLN A 72 -18.83 -26.39 -51.14
CA GLN A 72 -18.82 -25.08 -50.47
C GLN A 72 -19.31 -25.18 -49.01
N ILE A 73 -20.23 -26.11 -48.72
CA ILE A 73 -20.64 -26.44 -47.34
C ILE A 73 -19.46 -26.99 -46.54
N GLU A 74 -18.69 -27.91 -47.12
CA GLU A 74 -17.50 -28.48 -46.47
C GLU A 74 -16.44 -27.42 -46.20
N ARG A 75 -16.20 -26.51 -47.17
CA ARG A 75 -15.29 -25.37 -46.99
C ARG A 75 -15.69 -24.43 -45.86
N GLY A 76 -16.97 -24.04 -45.79
CA GLY A 76 -17.47 -23.19 -44.71
C GLY A 76 -17.29 -23.82 -43.32
N LYS A 77 -17.64 -25.11 -43.20
CA LYS A 77 -17.42 -25.89 -41.96
C LYS A 77 -15.95 -26.03 -41.62
N ALA A 78 -15.08 -26.26 -42.60
CA ALA A 78 -13.63 -26.40 -42.37
C ALA A 78 -13.03 -25.10 -41.80
N ILE A 79 -13.45 -23.94 -42.33
CA ILE A 79 -12.99 -22.63 -41.82
C ILE A 79 -13.39 -22.46 -40.35
N ILE A 80 -14.66 -22.76 -40.01
CA ILE A 80 -15.16 -22.65 -38.63
C ILE A 80 -14.42 -23.62 -37.69
N TRP A 81 -14.26 -24.88 -38.09
CA TRP A 81 -13.56 -25.88 -37.26
C TRP A 81 -12.09 -25.54 -37.05
N ASN A 82 -11.39 -25.10 -38.09
CA ASN A 82 -9.99 -24.69 -37.98
C ASN A 82 -9.84 -23.48 -37.05
N ALA A 83 -10.76 -22.52 -37.12
CA ALA A 83 -10.79 -21.36 -36.23
C ALA A 83 -11.01 -21.76 -34.74
N LEU A 84 -11.93 -22.68 -34.47
CA LEU A 84 -12.22 -23.20 -33.13
C LEU A 84 -11.04 -24.01 -32.55
N ILE A 85 -10.41 -24.84 -33.38
CA ILE A 85 -9.21 -25.59 -32.98
C ILE A 85 -8.05 -24.62 -32.69
N GLY A 86 -7.88 -23.58 -33.50
CA GLY A 86 -6.85 -22.55 -33.29
C GLY A 86 -6.97 -21.84 -31.95
N ILE A 87 -8.17 -21.38 -31.57
CA ILE A 87 -8.39 -20.74 -30.26
C ILE A 87 -8.23 -21.74 -29.10
N LEU A 88 -8.67 -22.99 -29.28
CA LEU A 88 -8.47 -24.04 -28.27
C LEU A 88 -6.98 -24.29 -28.01
N ILE A 89 -6.17 -24.41 -29.07
CA ILE A 89 -4.72 -24.60 -28.95
C ILE A 89 -4.08 -23.38 -28.29
N ALA A 90 -4.44 -22.16 -28.68
CA ALA A 90 -3.89 -20.95 -28.07
C ALA A 90 -4.17 -20.87 -26.57
N PHE A 91 -5.40 -21.22 -26.16
CA PHE A 91 -5.81 -21.24 -24.76
C PHE A 91 -5.09 -22.33 -23.95
N LEU A 92 -4.97 -23.55 -24.51
CA LEU A 92 -4.25 -24.63 -23.86
C LEU A 92 -2.75 -24.35 -23.75
N ALA A 93 -2.14 -23.77 -24.79
CA ALA A 93 -0.74 -23.38 -24.77
C ALA A 93 -0.47 -22.35 -23.66
N TRP A 94 -1.32 -21.31 -23.57
CA TRP A 94 -1.24 -20.32 -22.51
C TRP A 94 -1.36 -20.97 -21.12
N LEU A 95 -2.36 -21.84 -20.92
CA LEU A 95 -2.56 -22.54 -19.65
C LEU A 95 -1.37 -23.40 -19.23
N ILE A 96 -0.78 -24.16 -20.15
CA ILE A 96 0.35 -25.06 -19.84
C ILE A 96 1.58 -24.25 -19.46
N VAL A 97 1.93 -23.24 -20.26
CA VAL A 97 3.10 -22.37 -20.03
C VAL A 97 2.97 -21.67 -18.69
N ASP A 98 1.82 -21.04 -18.45
CA ASP A 98 1.53 -20.31 -17.22
C ASP A 98 1.56 -21.23 -15.97
N SER A 99 0.95 -22.42 -16.07
CA SER A 99 0.95 -23.40 -14.97
C SER A 99 2.36 -23.87 -14.61
N ILE A 100 3.20 -24.19 -15.60
CA ILE A 100 4.57 -24.66 -15.36
C ILE A 100 5.38 -23.56 -14.69
N ILE A 101 5.35 -22.35 -15.23
CA ILE A 101 6.18 -21.25 -14.74
C ILE A 101 5.78 -20.83 -13.33
N LYS A 102 4.47 -20.72 -13.05
CA LYS A 102 4.00 -20.37 -11.71
C LYS A 102 4.29 -21.47 -10.68
N THR A 103 4.24 -22.75 -11.08
CA THR A 103 4.59 -23.88 -10.22
C THR A 103 6.09 -23.88 -9.87
N LEU A 104 6.95 -23.60 -10.85
CA LEU A 104 8.39 -23.47 -10.63
C LEU A 104 8.74 -22.25 -9.76
N ALA A 105 8.05 -21.12 -9.96
CA ALA A 105 8.32 -19.88 -9.23
C ALA A 105 7.85 -19.93 -7.77
N SER A 106 6.74 -20.59 -7.47
CA SER A 106 6.15 -20.60 -6.12
C SER A 106 6.52 -21.83 -5.29
N GLY A 107 7.22 -22.81 -5.86
CA GLY A 107 7.60 -24.06 -5.19
C GLY A 107 6.43 -24.96 -4.82
N ARG A 108 5.20 -24.64 -5.28
CA ARG A 108 3.97 -25.39 -5.05
C ARG A 108 3.07 -25.30 -6.28
N PRO A 109 2.20 -26.29 -6.55
CA PRO A 109 1.23 -26.18 -7.63
C PRO A 109 0.26 -25.03 -7.33
N VAL A 110 0.29 -24.01 -8.17
CA VAL A 110 -0.62 -22.86 -8.11
C VAL A 110 -1.48 -22.87 -9.36
N ALA A 111 -2.76 -22.55 -9.20
CA ALA A 111 -3.70 -22.51 -10.31
C ALA A 111 -3.33 -21.39 -11.30
N ALA A 112 -3.45 -21.66 -12.61
CA ALA A 112 -3.16 -20.71 -13.68
C ALA A 112 -3.94 -19.38 -13.59
N TRP A 113 -5.06 -19.40 -12.87
CA TRP A 113 -5.96 -18.26 -12.69
C TRP A 113 -5.61 -17.37 -11.49
N ASN A 114 -4.63 -17.78 -10.66
CA ASN A 114 -4.20 -16.96 -9.53
C ASN A 114 -3.20 -15.90 -10.01
N ASN A 115 -3.42 -14.66 -9.55
CA ASN A 115 -2.51 -13.54 -9.77
C ASN A 115 -1.16 -13.86 -9.14
N THR A 116 -0.15 -14.08 -9.97
CA THR A 116 1.23 -14.15 -9.52
C THR A 116 1.93 -12.85 -9.91
N PRO A 117 2.38 -12.04 -8.94
CA PRO A 117 3.39 -11.03 -9.23
C PRO A 117 4.71 -11.79 -9.43
N ILE A 118 4.94 -12.34 -10.63
CA ILE A 118 6.20 -13.02 -10.98
C ILE A 118 7.33 -11.97 -11.05
N CYS A 119 6.93 -10.73 -11.29
CA CYS A 119 7.63 -9.59 -10.78
C CYS A 119 6.62 -8.71 -10.08
N GLU A 120 6.89 -8.36 -8.82
CA GLU A 120 6.57 -7.01 -8.40
C GLU A 120 7.33 -6.12 -9.40
N GLN A 121 6.65 -5.66 -10.46
CA GLN A 121 7.24 -4.62 -11.28
C GLN A 121 7.60 -3.55 -10.27
N ALA A 122 8.88 -3.17 -10.24
CA ALA A 122 9.15 -1.81 -9.88
C ALA A 122 8.23 -1.04 -10.82
N ILE A 123 7.11 -0.55 -10.28
CA ILE A 123 6.55 0.71 -10.70
C ILE A 123 7.80 1.49 -11.07
N VAL A 124 7.96 1.75 -12.37
CA VAL A 124 8.70 2.93 -12.77
C VAL A 124 7.85 4.00 -12.12
N THR A 125 8.11 4.23 -10.83
CA THR A 125 7.74 5.44 -10.16
C THR A 125 8.44 6.41 -11.09
N PRO A 126 7.66 7.24 -11.82
CA PRO A 126 8.26 8.39 -12.48
C PRO A 126 9.25 8.96 -11.48
N PRO A 127 10.51 9.27 -11.88
CA PRO A 127 11.54 9.74 -10.96
C PRO A 127 10.86 10.66 -9.97
N ALA A 128 10.86 10.25 -8.68
CA ALA A 128 9.91 10.73 -7.69
C ALA A 128 9.71 12.21 -7.95
N PRO A 129 8.46 12.67 -8.26
CA PRO A 129 8.27 14.08 -8.56
C PRO A 129 8.96 14.84 -7.44
N PRO A 130 9.84 15.81 -7.78
CA PRO A 130 10.75 16.45 -6.83
C PRO A 130 9.97 16.73 -5.56
N PRO A 131 10.46 16.31 -4.38
CA PRO A 131 9.68 16.02 -3.18
C PRO A 131 8.45 16.89 -3.14
N GLN A 132 7.33 16.32 -3.59
CA GLN A 132 6.09 17.09 -3.58
C GLN A 132 5.83 17.42 -2.11
N PRO A 133 5.57 18.69 -1.78
CA PRO A 133 5.05 19.03 -0.47
C PRO A 133 3.93 18.05 -0.14
N PRO A 134 3.87 17.49 1.08
CA PRO A 134 2.90 16.47 1.44
C PRO A 134 1.52 16.89 0.91
N ILE A 135 0.98 16.10 -0.02
CA ILE A 135 -0.40 16.28 -0.47
C ILE A 135 -1.24 16.16 0.80
N PRO A 136 -1.96 17.21 1.23
CA PRO A 136 -2.78 17.10 2.42
C PRO A 136 -3.81 16.01 2.15
N LEU A 137 -3.70 14.89 2.87
CA LEU A 137 -4.84 14.00 3.01
C LEU A 137 -6.00 14.89 3.50
N PRO A 138 -7.22 14.74 2.97
CA PRO A 138 -8.38 15.36 3.58
C PRO A 138 -8.33 15.02 5.07
N PRO A 139 -8.37 15.99 5.99
CA PRO A 139 -8.35 15.70 7.41
C PRO A 139 -9.51 14.72 7.66
N ALA A 140 -9.18 13.56 8.24
CA ALA A 140 -10.20 12.68 8.78
C ALA A 140 -11.12 13.57 9.64
N PRO A 141 -12.46 13.45 9.49
CA PRO A 141 -13.37 14.26 10.29
C PRO A 141 -12.96 14.17 11.76
N PRO A 142 -12.76 15.30 12.46
CA PRO A 142 -12.38 15.25 13.87
C PRO A 142 -13.46 14.48 14.62
N ALA A 143 -13.06 13.41 15.31
CA ALA A 143 -13.95 12.70 16.21
C ALA A 143 -14.41 13.67 17.31
N PRO A 144 -15.67 13.56 17.79
CA PRO A 144 -16.21 14.39 18.86
C PRO A 144 -15.28 14.48 20.09
N PRO A 145 -15.22 15.63 20.78
CA PRO A 145 -14.43 15.78 22.01
C PRO A 145 -14.87 14.77 23.07
N GLY A 146 -13.97 13.87 23.46
CA GLY A 146 -14.22 12.82 24.45
C GLY A 146 -14.15 11.39 23.90
N GLU A 147 -14.03 11.21 22.58
CA GLU A 147 -13.87 9.89 21.99
C GLU A 147 -12.42 9.39 22.01
N THR A 148 -12.28 8.11 22.30
CA THR A 148 -11.06 7.35 22.08
C THR A 148 -11.08 6.75 20.67
N LEU A 149 -9.92 6.67 20.05
CA LEU A 149 -9.70 6.05 18.76
C LEU A 149 -9.33 4.58 18.93
N ASN A 150 -9.70 3.78 17.93
CA ASN A 150 -9.14 2.43 17.80
C ASN A 150 -7.74 2.48 17.15
N GLN A 151 -7.03 1.34 17.21
CA GLN A 151 -5.68 1.20 16.66
C GLN A 151 -5.54 1.74 15.23
N THR A 152 -6.44 1.34 14.33
CA THR A 152 -6.35 1.67 12.89
C THR A 152 -6.59 3.15 12.65
N GLN A 153 -7.58 3.75 13.32
CA GLN A 153 -7.89 5.17 13.18
C GLN A 153 -6.72 6.04 13.63
N ALA A 154 -6.17 5.77 14.81
CA ALA A 154 -5.04 6.51 15.34
C ALA A 154 -3.79 6.36 14.46
N GLN A 155 -3.48 5.13 14.02
CA GLN A 155 -2.36 4.87 13.13
C GLN A 155 -2.50 5.58 11.78
N GLN A 156 -3.70 5.65 11.21
CA GLN A 156 -3.95 6.38 9.98
C GLN A 156 -3.69 7.88 10.14
N GLN A 157 -4.16 8.48 11.24
CA GLN A 157 -3.95 9.91 11.50
C GLN A 157 -2.47 10.24 11.72
N LEU A 158 -1.75 9.44 12.52
CA LEU A 158 -0.32 9.64 12.76
C LEU A 158 0.51 9.44 11.49
N THR A 159 0.24 8.38 10.73
CA THR A 159 0.94 8.10 9.46
C THR A 159 0.68 9.21 8.44
N ALA A 160 -0.56 9.71 8.33
CA ALA A 160 -0.90 10.84 7.46
C ALA A 160 -0.17 12.13 7.85
N ALA A 161 0.05 12.33 9.15
CA ALA A 161 0.84 13.46 9.65
C ALA A 161 2.35 13.24 9.48
N GLY A 162 2.82 12.03 9.12
CA GLY A 162 4.25 11.70 9.01
C GLY A 162 4.92 11.39 10.35
N ILE A 163 4.16 10.94 11.35
CA ILE A 163 4.66 10.47 12.65
C ILE A 163 4.90 8.96 12.56
N ASN A 164 6.12 8.53 12.91
CA ASN A 164 6.46 7.10 12.93
C ASN A 164 6.01 6.47 14.26
N ILE A 165 5.61 5.20 14.21
CA ILE A 165 5.25 4.41 15.39
C ILE A 165 6.28 3.30 15.51
N ALA A 166 7.03 3.28 16.61
CA ALA A 166 8.06 2.27 16.85
C ALA A 166 7.56 1.24 17.87
N SER A 167 7.36 0.01 17.42
CA SER A 167 7.05 -1.15 18.26
C SER A 167 8.17 -2.17 18.18
N THR A 168 8.73 -2.57 19.33
CA THR A 168 9.82 -3.56 19.37
C THR A 168 9.36 -4.99 19.02
N GLY A 169 8.07 -5.27 19.19
CA GLY A 169 7.42 -6.54 18.87
C GLY A 169 6.71 -6.56 17.52
N ASN A 170 6.72 -5.46 16.75
CA ASN A 170 5.95 -5.29 15.51
C ASN A 170 4.47 -5.65 15.67
N CYS A 171 3.85 -5.17 16.75
CA CYS A 171 2.48 -5.51 17.14
C CYS A 171 1.79 -4.35 17.86
N SER A 172 0.48 -4.44 18.03
CA SER A 172 -0.38 -3.41 18.62
C SER A 172 -1.23 -3.90 19.81
N ASP A 173 -0.93 -5.08 20.34
CA ASP A 173 -1.63 -5.63 21.50
C ASP A 173 -1.25 -4.85 22.77
N LYS A 174 -2.24 -4.18 23.36
CA LYS A 174 -2.09 -3.37 24.58
C LYS A 174 -1.57 -4.15 25.79
N ASN A 175 -1.78 -5.46 25.83
CA ASN A 175 -1.36 -6.29 26.96
C ASN A 175 0.05 -6.88 26.79
N ASN A 176 0.70 -6.61 25.65
CA ASN A 176 2.05 -7.10 25.38
C ASN A 176 3.05 -5.95 25.47
N PRO A 177 4.02 -5.99 26.40
CA PRO A 177 4.96 -4.89 26.66
C PRO A 177 5.94 -4.61 25.51
N LYS A 178 5.96 -5.44 24.46
CA LYS A 178 6.76 -5.18 23.25
C LYS A 178 5.98 -4.46 22.16
N CYS A 179 4.65 -4.41 22.27
CA CYS A 179 3.79 -3.78 21.29
C CYS A 179 3.69 -2.27 21.53
N THR A 180 3.34 -1.53 20.48
CA THR A 180 2.90 -0.14 20.64
C THR A 180 1.43 -0.07 20.25
N SER A 181 0.56 0.04 21.26
CA SER A 181 -0.88 0.09 21.09
C SER A 181 -1.38 1.52 21.09
N LEU A 182 -2.35 1.78 20.24
CA LEU A 182 -3.10 3.02 20.15
C LEU A 182 -4.57 2.79 20.45
N ASP A 183 -4.95 1.55 20.79
CA ASP A 183 -6.33 1.23 21.06
C ASP A 183 -6.79 1.92 22.35
N GLY A 184 -7.83 2.73 22.23
CA GLY A 184 -8.31 3.57 23.31
C GLY A 184 -7.56 4.89 23.48
N ILE A 185 -6.70 5.30 22.54
CA ILE A 185 -6.00 6.60 22.62
C ILE A 185 -6.99 7.75 22.44
N ARG A 186 -6.86 8.85 23.19
CA ARG A 186 -7.79 9.98 23.03
C ARG A 186 -7.51 10.71 21.71
N GLN A 187 -8.56 11.10 21.00
CA GLN A 187 -8.43 11.93 19.80
C GLN A 187 -7.64 13.22 20.09
N GLN A 188 -7.81 13.81 21.28
CA GLN A 188 -7.06 14.99 21.70
C GLN A 188 -5.55 14.72 21.73
N THR A 189 -5.11 13.60 22.30
CA THR A 189 -3.69 13.23 22.37
C THR A 189 -3.06 13.11 20.98
N ILE A 190 -3.79 12.52 20.01
CA ILE A 190 -3.34 12.46 18.61
C ILE A 190 -3.27 13.84 17.97
N ASN A 191 -4.30 14.68 18.17
CA ASN A 191 -4.32 16.04 17.63
C ASN A 191 -3.15 16.88 18.14
N GLU A 192 -2.85 16.79 19.44
CA GLU A 192 -1.74 17.48 20.09
C GLU A 192 -0.39 17.00 19.54
N LEU A 193 -0.22 15.68 19.35
CA LEU A 193 1.02 15.15 18.79
C LEU A 193 1.24 15.57 17.33
N ILE A 194 0.16 15.64 16.53
CA ILE A 194 0.19 16.16 15.16
C ILE A 194 0.52 17.66 15.17
N ALA A 195 -0.08 18.44 16.07
CA ALA A 195 0.20 19.86 16.22
C ALA A 195 1.65 20.12 16.64
N PHE A 196 2.20 19.30 17.54
CA PHE A 196 3.60 19.31 17.93
C PHE A 196 4.52 19.07 16.73
N LYS A 197 4.28 18.00 15.95
CA LYS A 197 5.06 17.71 14.74
C LYS A 197 5.05 18.87 13.76
N ASN A 198 3.88 19.44 13.51
CA ASN A 198 3.72 20.56 12.58
C ASN A 198 4.41 21.83 13.08
N SER A 199 4.43 22.06 14.39
CA SER A 199 5.07 23.24 15.00
C SER A 199 6.59 23.10 15.03
N CYS A 200 7.12 21.90 15.33
CA CYS A 200 8.56 21.67 15.35
C CYS A 200 9.17 21.47 13.97
N GLY A 201 8.39 21.05 12.97
CA GLY A 201 8.89 20.66 11.65
C GLY A 201 9.86 19.47 11.70
N CYS A 202 9.81 18.68 12.77
CA CYS A 202 10.80 17.69 13.15
C CYS A 202 10.32 16.25 12.92
N ALA A 203 11.28 15.32 12.91
CA ALA A 203 10.98 13.89 12.88
C ALA A 203 10.50 13.46 14.27
N VAL A 204 9.28 12.96 14.36
CA VAL A 204 8.67 12.46 15.59
C VAL A 204 8.43 10.97 15.43
N THR A 205 8.97 10.20 16.38
CA THR A 205 8.68 8.76 16.51
C THR A 205 8.03 8.53 17.86
N MET A 206 6.81 8.02 17.84
CA MET A 206 6.10 7.59 19.03
C MET A 206 6.55 6.18 19.41
N THR A 207 6.90 6.00 20.68
CA THR A 207 7.47 4.77 21.23
C THR A 207 6.51 4.03 22.15
N ALA A 208 5.53 4.74 22.71
CA ALA A 208 4.43 4.16 23.50
C ALA A 208 3.16 4.99 23.31
N GLY A 209 2.01 4.32 23.38
CA GLY A 209 0.68 4.89 23.34
C GLY A 209 -0.12 4.49 24.56
N THR A 210 -0.93 3.44 24.44
CA THR A 210 -1.92 3.02 25.44
C THR A 210 -1.60 1.71 26.13
N GLU A 211 -0.37 1.22 26.03
CA GLU A 211 0.08 -0.07 26.54
C GLU A 211 -0.13 -0.15 28.07
N THR A 212 -0.49 -1.35 28.53
CA THR A 212 -0.62 -1.65 29.96
C THR A 212 0.76 -1.93 30.54
N GLY A 213 1.20 -1.19 31.57
CA GLY A 213 2.45 -1.52 32.28
C GLY A 213 3.30 -0.36 32.80
N HIS A 214 2.92 0.90 32.56
CA HIS A 214 3.66 2.07 33.03
C HIS A 214 2.76 2.99 33.86
N SER A 215 2.88 2.88 35.19
CA SER A 215 2.32 3.80 36.19
C SER A 215 0.84 4.18 35.97
N ASP A 216 -0.07 3.28 36.31
CA ASP A 216 -1.53 3.52 36.26
C ASP A 216 -2.06 4.44 37.39
N ALA A 217 -1.16 5.15 38.09
CA ALA A 217 -1.51 6.03 39.18
C ALA A 217 -1.55 7.49 38.70
N GLY A 218 -2.75 8.06 38.60
CA GLY A 218 -2.97 9.46 38.24
C GLY A 218 -4.21 9.67 37.37
N THR A 219 -4.56 10.93 37.11
CA THR A 219 -5.70 11.30 36.26
C THR A 219 -5.41 11.09 34.77
N CYS A 220 -4.13 11.17 34.38
CA CYS A 220 -3.66 11.02 33.00
C CYS A 220 -2.66 9.86 32.93
N THR A 221 -3.01 8.76 32.24
CA THR A 221 -2.19 7.55 32.15
C THR A 221 -2.12 7.05 30.70
N HIS A 222 -1.20 6.12 30.39
CA HIS A 222 -1.19 5.47 29.07
C HIS A 222 -2.48 4.68 28.87
N ALA A 223 -2.91 3.95 29.91
CA ALA A 223 -4.08 3.09 29.85
C ALA A 223 -5.38 3.85 29.46
N ASN A 224 -5.53 5.11 29.87
CA ASN A 224 -6.70 5.94 29.53
C ASN A 224 -6.47 6.87 28.31
N GLY A 225 -5.38 6.67 27.57
CA GLY A 225 -5.08 7.33 26.30
C GLY A 225 -4.71 8.80 26.42
N CYS A 226 -4.39 9.27 27.62
CA CYS A 226 -4.14 10.68 27.92
C CYS A 226 -2.66 11.07 27.79
N LYS A 227 -1.74 10.09 27.81
CA LYS A 227 -0.32 10.33 27.58
C LYS A 227 0.26 9.40 26.52
N VAL A 228 1.33 9.84 25.88
CA VAL A 228 2.09 9.12 24.85
C VAL A 228 3.57 9.36 25.04
N ASP A 229 4.39 8.39 24.63
CA ASP A 229 5.84 8.54 24.67
C ASP A 229 6.39 8.78 23.27
N ILE A 230 7.34 9.71 23.17
CA ILE A 230 8.11 9.92 21.95
C ILE A 230 9.61 9.75 22.19
N ALA A 231 10.29 9.33 21.13
CA ALA A 231 11.73 9.21 21.10
C ALA A 231 12.40 10.58 21.36
N PRO A 232 13.47 10.62 22.16
CA PRO A 232 14.19 11.84 22.53
C PRO A 232 15.19 12.23 21.45
N PHE A 233 14.77 12.31 20.18
CA PHE A 233 15.67 12.72 19.10
C PHE A 233 16.14 14.17 19.30
N GLY A 234 17.31 14.49 18.72
CA GLY A 234 17.96 15.78 18.94
C GLY A 234 17.06 16.97 18.57
N SER A 235 16.29 16.87 17.49
CA SER A 235 15.41 17.97 17.03
C SER A 235 14.12 18.11 17.87
N THR A 236 13.52 17.01 18.33
CA THR A 236 12.35 17.07 19.23
C THR A 236 12.73 17.68 20.56
N SER A 237 13.83 17.20 21.14
CA SER A 237 14.32 17.67 22.45
C SER A 237 14.81 19.12 22.39
N ALA A 238 15.50 19.52 21.31
CA ALA A 238 15.93 20.91 21.13
C ALA A 238 14.73 21.86 21.04
N TYR A 239 13.71 21.49 20.25
CA TYR A 239 12.51 22.31 20.08
C TYR A 239 11.74 22.50 21.39
N ILE A 240 11.52 21.42 22.15
CA ILE A 240 10.85 21.48 23.46
C ILE A 240 11.58 22.46 24.38
N ARG A 241 12.89 22.31 24.53
CA ARG A 241 13.69 23.17 25.42
C ARG A 241 13.76 24.63 24.99
N SER A 242 13.70 24.91 23.68
CA SER A 242 13.83 26.28 23.15
C SER A 242 12.50 27.02 23.00
N HIS A 243 11.37 26.31 22.88
CA HIS A 243 10.06 26.93 22.63
C HIS A 243 9.04 26.79 23.76
N TYR A 244 9.22 25.84 24.68
CA TYR A 244 8.26 25.60 25.75
C TYR A 244 8.70 26.19 27.08
N THR A 245 7.73 26.42 27.96
CA THR A 245 7.97 27.07 29.25
C THR A 245 8.46 26.03 30.25
N PRO A 246 9.68 26.17 30.80
CA PRO A 246 10.17 25.27 31.84
C PRO A 246 9.21 25.23 33.02
N GLN A 247 8.95 24.04 33.55
CA GLN A 247 8.14 23.83 34.76
C GLN A 247 9.03 23.35 35.91
N ALA A 248 8.53 23.47 37.13
CA ALA A 248 9.19 22.87 38.29
C ALA A 248 9.31 21.35 38.08
N PRO A 249 10.49 20.75 38.31
CA PRO A 249 10.66 19.31 38.19
C PRO A 249 9.71 18.55 39.13
N THR A 250 8.93 17.62 38.58
CA THR A 250 8.24 16.59 39.39
C THR A 250 9.16 15.38 39.49
N PHE A 251 9.36 14.82 40.68
CA PHE A 251 10.25 13.67 40.91
C PHE A 251 11.70 13.84 40.38
N GLY A 252 12.18 15.08 40.29
CA GLY A 252 13.55 15.38 39.85
C GLY A 252 13.78 15.28 38.34
N VAL A 253 12.74 15.05 37.54
CA VAL A 253 12.82 15.02 36.07
C VAL A 253 12.43 16.35 35.43
N GLU A 254 13.12 16.68 34.35
CA GLU A 254 12.95 17.93 33.58
C GLU A 254 11.54 17.99 32.96
N GLN A 255 10.88 19.15 33.06
CA GLN A 255 9.53 19.35 32.53
C GLN A 255 9.35 20.66 31.79
N TYR A 256 8.51 20.62 30.77
CA TYR A 256 8.12 21.76 29.94
C TYR A 256 6.63 21.78 29.70
N LYS A 257 6.08 22.98 29.55
CA LYS A 257 4.68 23.19 29.20
C LYS A 257 4.57 23.90 27.86
N ASP A 258 3.78 23.33 26.94
CA ASP A 258 3.42 24.03 25.71
C ASP A 258 2.52 25.23 26.08
N PRO A 259 2.93 26.48 25.77
CA PRO A 259 2.14 27.66 26.09
C PRO A 259 0.83 27.76 25.31
N LYS A 260 0.70 27.04 24.17
CA LYS A 260 -0.50 27.08 23.31
C LYS A 260 -1.58 26.11 23.79
N THR A 261 -1.19 24.87 24.05
CA THR A 261 -2.15 23.78 24.31
C THR A 261 -2.17 23.35 25.76
N GLY A 262 -1.16 23.73 26.55
CA GLY A 262 -1.07 23.42 27.96
C GLY A 262 -0.54 22.01 28.27
N MET A 263 -0.19 21.25 27.24
CA MET A 263 0.43 19.92 27.32
C MET A 263 1.72 19.95 28.14
N ILE A 264 1.94 18.90 28.93
CA ILE A 264 3.14 18.72 29.74
C ILE A 264 4.05 17.71 29.06
N TYR A 265 5.32 18.07 28.95
CA TYR A 265 6.40 17.27 28.38
C TYR A 265 7.40 16.97 29.49
N THR A 266 7.55 15.69 29.83
CA THR A 266 8.44 15.22 30.89
C THR A 266 9.55 14.37 30.30
N LEU A 267 10.81 14.67 30.58
CA LEU A 267 11.94 13.88 30.10
C LEU A 267 12.30 12.79 31.11
N GLU A 268 11.88 11.57 30.84
CA GLU A 268 12.26 10.40 31.62
C GLU A 268 13.61 9.85 31.15
N GLN A 269 14.45 9.35 32.07
CA GLN A 269 15.84 8.99 31.79
C GLN A 269 16.13 7.48 31.77
N ASN A 270 15.14 6.61 32.06
CA ASN A 270 15.38 5.16 32.11
C ASN A 270 14.13 4.33 31.72
N PRO A 271 13.91 4.04 30.42
CA PRO A 271 14.72 4.46 29.27
C PRO A 271 14.52 5.95 28.93
N LEU A 272 15.45 6.55 28.18
CA LEU A 272 15.34 7.96 27.81
C LEU A 272 14.20 8.18 26.81
N HIS A 273 13.18 8.96 27.17
CA HIS A 273 12.05 9.32 26.31
C HIS A 273 11.33 10.57 26.85
N TRP A 274 10.49 11.19 26.00
CA TRP A 274 9.58 12.23 26.44
C TRP A 274 8.19 11.64 26.66
N ASP A 275 7.67 11.77 27.88
CA ASP A 275 6.25 11.57 28.20
C ASP A 275 5.49 12.87 27.91
N ILE A 276 4.46 12.77 27.06
CA ILE A 276 3.61 13.89 26.67
C ILE A 276 2.20 13.62 27.21
N SER A 277 1.73 14.45 28.13
CA SER A 277 0.46 14.23 28.83
C SER A 277 -0.49 15.43 28.72
N LEU A 278 -1.79 15.14 28.56
CA LEU A 278 -2.84 16.15 28.71
C LEU A 278 -2.89 16.59 30.18
N LYS A 279 -3.21 17.86 30.40
CA LYS A 279 -3.44 18.43 31.73
C LYS A 279 -4.93 18.60 32.02
#